data_AF-A0A8S9UK94-F1
#
_entry.id   AF-A0A8S9UK94-F1
#
_cell.length_a   1.000
_cell.length_b   1.000
_cell.length_c   1.000
_cell.angle_alpha   90.00
_cell.angle_beta   90.00
_cell.angle_gamma   90.00
#
_symmetry.space_group_name_H-M   'P 1'
#
loop_
_entity.id
_entity.type
_entity.pdbx_description
1 polymer ?
#
loop_
_entity_poly.entity_id
_entity_poly.type
_entity_poly.pdbx_seq_one_letter_code
_entity_poly.pdbx_strand_id
1 'polypeptide(L)'
;VTKKEALVRGCFCVADGKNYAVQEPSASDLQNAYFNGWLHSVKVTGVLCYGFDGTLIWGRHNHPGSWNDGEMSRNLQYRLADTSKTMDGGCCATDSAFPVSDEMAGRIITPLKDGDLERASRECRRGLIAMSNAITCVRQSAEWGMGCASKCFRQLLLPLPYNPEKRRLRLSNIYHLYNLRVRESGISQIRSVFMPSTTTGMPGN
;
A
#
# COMPACT_ATOMS: atom_id res chain seq x y z
N VAL A 1 14.10 -3.58 4.80
CA VAL A 1 14.22 -3.61 3.31
C VAL A 1 15.64 -3.79 2.84
N THR A 2 16.56 -2.89 3.17
CA THR A 2 17.89 -2.81 2.54
C THR A 2 18.75 -4.08 2.68
N LYS A 3 18.52 -4.91 3.72
CA LYS A 3 19.14 -6.25 3.81
C LYS A 3 18.68 -7.22 2.73
N LYS A 4 17.43 -7.08 2.25
CA LYS A 4 16.82 -7.92 1.22
C LYS A 4 16.98 -7.32 -0.17
N GLU A 5 16.81 -6.01 -0.30
CA GLU A 5 16.90 -5.25 -1.55
C GLU A 5 17.88 -4.07 -1.35
N ALA A 6 19.17 -4.33 -1.58
CA ALA A 6 20.25 -3.37 -1.27
C ALA A 6 20.21 -2.08 -2.11
N LEU A 7 19.57 -2.15 -3.28
CA LEU A 7 19.34 -1.01 -4.17
C LEU A 7 18.30 -0.04 -3.60
N VAL A 8 17.36 -0.53 -2.77
CA VAL A 8 16.30 0.28 -2.18
C VAL A 8 16.69 0.68 -0.75
N ARG A 9 17.13 1.94 -0.60
CA ARG A 9 17.53 2.55 0.67
C ARG A 9 16.45 3.46 1.21
N GLY A 10 16.35 3.59 2.54
CA GLY A 10 15.40 4.49 3.19
C GLY A 10 13.92 4.04 3.13
N CYS A 11 13.59 3.03 2.32
CA CYS A 11 12.21 2.55 2.19
C CYS A 11 11.76 1.87 3.49
N PHE A 12 10.76 2.46 4.15
CA PHE A 12 10.22 1.99 5.43
C PHE A 12 8.78 1.49 5.31
N CYS A 13 8.11 1.78 4.20
CA CYS A 13 6.76 1.32 3.94
C CYS A 13 6.45 1.17 2.45
N VAL A 14 5.38 0.46 2.17
CA VAL A 14 4.82 0.25 0.83
C VAL A 14 3.38 0.69 0.83
N ALA A 15 2.90 1.29 -0.25
CA ALA A 15 1.49 1.65 -0.38
C ALA A 15 0.91 1.29 -1.74
N ASP A 16 -0.37 0.93 -1.73
CA ASP A 16 -1.10 0.57 -2.94
C ASP A 16 -2.60 0.89 -2.82
N GLY A 17 -3.25 1.00 -3.97
CA GLY A 17 -4.68 1.19 -4.09
C GLY A 17 -5.46 -0.04 -3.62
N LYS A 18 -6.59 0.17 -2.94
CA LYS A 18 -7.46 -0.90 -2.48
C LYS A 18 -8.93 -0.58 -2.67
N ASN A 19 -9.57 -1.45 -3.44
CA ASN A 19 -10.99 -1.42 -3.70
C ASN A 19 -11.75 -2.46 -2.85
N TYR A 20 -12.93 -2.08 -2.37
CA TYR A 20 -13.90 -2.96 -1.70
C TYR A 20 -15.25 -2.91 -2.39
N ALA A 21 -15.88 -4.08 -2.55
CA ALA A 21 -17.27 -4.15 -2.97
C ALA A 21 -18.17 -3.47 -1.94
N VAL A 22 -19.22 -2.81 -2.41
CA VAL A 22 -20.22 -2.14 -1.56
C VAL A 22 -21.60 -2.58 -2.01
N GLN A 23 -22.53 -2.67 -1.07
CA GLN A 23 -23.95 -2.85 -1.38
C GLN A 23 -24.42 -1.72 -2.30
N GLU A 24 -25.03 -2.07 -3.42
CA GLU A 24 -25.45 -1.10 -4.43
C GLU A 24 -26.55 -0.18 -3.87
N PRO A 25 -26.34 1.15 -3.88
CA PRO A 25 -27.39 2.09 -3.54
C PRO A 25 -28.50 2.07 -4.58
N SER A 26 -29.76 2.17 -4.16
CA SER A 26 -30.91 2.28 -5.08
C SER A 26 -30.99 3.64 -5.79
N ALA A 27 -30.34 4.67 -5.26
CA ALA A 27 -30.28 6.00 -5.86
C ALA A 27 -29.19 6.05 -6.94
N SER A 28 -29.57 6.40 -8.17
CA SER A 28 -28.71 6.42 -9.35
C SER A 28 -27.46 7.30 -9.17
N ASP A 29 -27.60 8.48 -8.59
CA ASP A 29 -26.48 9.42 -8.43
C ASP A 29 -25.42 8.87 -7.47
N LEU A 30 -25.86 8.21 -6.40
CA LEU A 30 -24.96 7.53 -5.48
C LEU A 30 -24.31 6.33 -6.14
N GLN A 31 -25.08 5.52 -6.88
CA GLN A 31 -24.54 4.38 -7.61
C GLN A 31 -23.47 4.82 -8.60
N ASN A 32 -23.72 5.89 -9.37
CA ASN A 32 -22.77 6.49 -10.30
C ASN A 32 -21.50 6.98 -9.60
N ALA A 33 -21.63 7.66 -8.46
CA ALA A 33 -20.47 8.12 -7.68
C ALA A 33 -19.59 6.96 -7.20
N TYR A 34 -20.20 5.84 -6.79
CA TYR A 34 -19.47 4.65 -6.33
C TYR A 34 -19.08 3.69 -7.47
N PHE A 35 -19.56 3.90 -8.70
CA PHE A 35 -19.24 3.04 -9.82
C PHE A 35 -17.77 3.22 -10.21
N ASN A 36 -17.01 2.13 -10.13
CA ASN A 36 -15.63 2.11 -10.60
C ASN A 36 -15.60 1.68 -12.06
N GLY A 37 -15.26 2.62 -12.95
CA GLY A 37 -15.27 2.37 -14.40
C GLY A 37 -14.26 1.31 -14.88
N TRP A 38 -13.17 1.10 -14.14
CA TRP A 38 -12.15 0.09 -14.46
C TRP A 38 -12.59 -1.33 -14.06
N LEU A 39 -13.23 -1.46 -12.90
CA LEU A 39 -13.65 -2.75 -12.34
C LEU A 39 -15.13 -3.08 -12.64
N HIS A 40 -15.80 -2.23 -13.42
CA HIS A 40 -17.19 -2.35 -13.83
C HIS A 40 -18.15 -2.74 -12.70
N SER A 41 -17.98 -2.13 -11.51
CA SER A 41 -18.77 -2.47 -10.33
C SER A 41 -18.77 -1.36 -9.28
N VAL A 42 -19.79 -1.37 -8.40
CA VAL A 42 -19.96 -0.41 -7.31
C VAL A 42 -18.97 -0.72 -6.19
N LYS A 43 -18.05 0.21 -5.93
CA LYS A 43 -16.96 0.04 -4.96
C LYS A 43 -16.74 1.30 -4.12
N VAL A 44 -16.03 1.10 -3.01
CA VAL A 44 -15.23 2.16 -2.41
C VAL A 44 -13.77 1.90 -2.64
N THR A 45 -13.02 2.97 -2.86
CA THR A 45 -11.56 2.93 -3.06
C THR A 45 -10.83 3.55 -1.87
N GLY A 46 -9.52 3.39 -1.88
CA GLY A 46 -8.60 3.89 -0.88
C GLY A 46 -7.16 3.53 -1.18
N VAL A 47 -6.24 4.08 -0.39
CA VAL A 47 -4.83 3.69 -0.38
C VAL A 47 -4.50 3.14 1.00
N LEU A 48 -3.80 2.01 1.03
CA LEU A 48 -3.33 1.37 2.25
C LEU A 48 -1.80 1.35 2.23
N CYS A 49 -1.19 1.72 3.36
CA CYS A 49 0.25 1.79 3.53
C CYS A 49 0.69 0.86 4.67
N TYR A 50 1.53 -0.11 4.32
CA TYR A 50 2.03 -1.13 5.23
C TYR A 50 3.50 -0.87 5.57
N GLY A 51 3.84 -0.97 6.85
CA GLY A 51 5.22 -1.06 7.31
C GLY A 51 5.80 -2.44 7.07
N PHE A 52 7.13 -2.56 7.07
CA PHE A 52 7.81 -3.85 6.91
C PHE A 52 7.70 -4.77 8.14
N ASP A 53 7.17 -4.26 9.25
CA ASP A 53 6.70 -5.06 10.38
C ASP A 53 5.37 -5.77 10.09
N GLY A 54 4.78 -5.52 8.91
CA GLY A 54 3.54 -6.11 8.44
C GLY A 54 2.28 -5.42 8.94
N THR A 55 2.38 -4.31 9.68
CA THR A 55 1.22 -3.55 10.15
C THR A 55 0.78 -2.52 9.12
N LEU A 56 -0.51 -2.18 9.14
CA LEU A 56 -1.03 -1.02 8.41
C LEU A 56 -0.67 0.24 9.20
N ILE A 57 0.29 1.02 8.73
CA ILE A 57 0.79 2.22 9.43
C ILE A 57 0.03 3.49 9.02
N TRP A 58 -0.60 3.47 7.84
CA TRP A 58 -1.46 4.55 7.36
C TRP A 58 -2.48 4.00 6.36
N GLY A 59 -3.65 4.60 6.30
CA GLY A 59 -4.64 4.27 5.29
C GLY A 59 -5.67 5.37 5.13
N ARG A 60 -6.07 5.59 3.88
CA ARG A 60 -7.21 6.44 3.53
C ARG A 60 -8.15 5.63 2.68
N HIS A 61 -9.30 5.25 3.23
CA HIS A 61 -10.26 4.36 2.59
C HIS A 61 -11.68 4.92 2.71
N ASN A 62 -12.67 4.20 2.16
CA ASN A 62 -14.09 4.58 2.22
C ASN A 62 -14.45 5.77 1.30
N HIS A 63 -13.71 5.96 0.22
CA HIS A 63 -13.98 7.01 -0.77
C HIS A 63 -14.77 6.47 -1.98
N PRO A 64 -15.45 7.33 -2.75
CA PRO A 64 -16.21 6.90 -3.93
C PRO A 64 -15.35 6.08 -4.89
N GLY A 65 -15.89 4.97 -5.41
CA GLY A 65 -15.17 4.07 -6.31
C GLY A 65 -14.76 4.69 -7.64
N SER A 66 -15.34 5.83 -8.01
CA SER A 66 -14.94 6.63 -9.17
C SER A 66 -13.61 7.37 -8.99
N TRP A 67 -13.12 7.52 -7.75
CA TRP A 67 -11.86 8.21 -7.47
C TRP A 67 -10.67 7.32 -7.82
N ASN A 68 -9.57 7.92 -8.28
CA ASN A 68 -8.35 7.22 -8.64
C ASN A 68 -7.29 7.24 -7.51
N ASP A 69 -6.30 6.37 -7.59
CA ASP A 69 -5.24 6.25 -6.59
C ASP A 69 -4.39 7.53 -6.47
N GLY A 70 -4.28 8.31 -7.54
CA GLY A 70 -3.57 9.58 -7.53
C GLY A 70 -4.23 10.65 -6.64
N GLU A 71 -5.55 10.79 -6.71
CA GLU A 71 -6.32 11.66 -5.82
C GLU A 71 -6.28 11.19 -4.36
N MET A 72 -6.30 9.87 -4.18
CA MET A 72 -6.26 9.25 -2.86
C MET A 72 -4.91 9.42 -2.16
N SER A 73 -3.81 9.36 -2.92
CA SER A 73 -2.44 9.38 -2.42
C SER A 73 -1.88 10.76 -2.07
N ARG A 74 -2.55 11.87 -2.43
CA ARG A 74 -2.12 13.22 -2.01
C ARG A 74 -1.96 13.37 -0.49
N ASN A 75 -2.83 12.72 0.29
CA ASN A 75 -2.71 12.73 1.75
C ASN A 75 -1.52 11.91 2.26
N LEU A 76 -1.14 10.85 1.54
CA LEU A 76 0.09 10.11 1.83
C LEU A 76 1.31 10.99 1.58
N GLN A 77 1.33 11.73 0.47
CA GLN A 77 2.41 12.68 0.14
C GLN A 77 2.62 13.71 1.26
N TYR A 78 1.55 14.33 1.77
CA TYR A 78 1.67 15.26 2.91
C TYR A 78 2.23 14.60 4.16
N ARG A 79 1.91 13.33 4.43
CA ARG A 79 2.48 12.58 5.56
C ARG A 79 3.96 12.29 5.35
N LEU A 80 4.36 11.95 4.13
CA LEU A 80 5.75 11.68 3.76
C LEU A 80 6.61 12.94 3.75
N ALA A 81 6.04 14.09 3.38
CA ALA A 81 6.69 15.40 3.41
C ALA A 81 6.96 15.91 4.84
N ASP A 82 6.10 15.55 5.78
CA ASP A 82 6.16 16.01 7.17
C ASP A 82 7.31 15.36 7.93
N THR A 83 8.37 16.13 8.20
CA THR A 83 9.58 15.68 8.90
C THR A 83 9.34 15.31 10.37
N SER A 84 8.20 15.70 10.96
CA SER A 84 7.80 15.24 12.30
C SER A 84 7.21 13.82 12.28
N LYS A 85 6.83 13.32 11.10
CA LYS A 85 6.17 12.01 10.92
C LYS A 85 7.00 11.01 10.15
N THR A 86 7.89 11.49 9.28
CA THR A 86 8.71 10.67 8.40
C THR A 86 10.17 10.87 8.72
N MET A 87 10.90 9.77 8.92
CA MET A 87 12.33 9.79 9.18
C MET A 87 13.10 10.45 8.03
N ASP A 88 14.23 11.08 8.37
CA ASP A 88 15.09 11.68 7.36
C ASP A 88 15.62 10.63 6.37
N GLY A 89 15.61 10.97 5.08
CA GLY A 89 15.86 10.02 3.97
C GLY A 89 14.84 8.88 3.84
N GLY A 90 13.73 8.91 4.59
CA GLY A 90 12.69 7.90 4.56
C GLY A 90 11.81 8.00 3.31
N CYS A 91 11.49 6.85 2.71
CA CYS A 91 10.65 6.80 1.53
C CYS A 91 9.60 5.68 1.56
N CYS A 92 8.58 5.83 0.71
CA CYS A 92 7.51 4.87 0.48
C CYS A 92 7.58 4.34 -0.95
N ALA A 93 7.52 3.03 -1.13
CA ALA A 93 7.41 2.43 -2.45
C ALA A 93 5.93 2.27 -2.86
N THR A 94 5.56 2.83 -4.02
CA THR A 94 4.18 2.83 -4.52
C THR A 94 4.11 2.47 -6.00
N ASP A 95 2.89 2.26 -6.52
CA ASP A 95 2.70 2.06 -7.95
C ASP A 95 3.03 3.34 -8.75
N SER A 96 3.44 3.16 -10.00
CA SER A 96 3.62 4.22 -11.01
C SER A 96 2.39 5.10 -11.25
N ALA A 97 1.20 4.63 -10.91
CA ALA A 97 -0.05 5.42 -10.96
C ALA A 97 -0.11 6.52 -9.88
N PHE A 98 0.76 6.46 -8.86
CA PHE A 98 0.82 7.47 -7.81
C PHE A 98 1.61 8.68 -8.33
N PRO A 99 1.06 9.90 -8.27
CA PRO A 99 1.76 11.09 -8.70
C PRO A 99 2.96 11.36 -7.80
N VAL A 100 4.11 11.62 -8.43
CA VAL A 100 5.34 12.06 -7.77
C VAL A 100 5.60 13.48 -8.24
N SER A 101 5.43 14.47 -7.37
CA SER A 101 5.89 15.83 -7.62
C SER A 101 7.37 15.95 -7.32
N ASP A 102 8.01 17.05 -7.75
CA ASP A 102 9.41 17.33 -7.45
C ASP A 102 9.68 17.35 -5.93
N GLU A 103 8.73 17.85 -5.12
CA GLU A 103 8.88 17.82 -3.65
C GLU A 103 8.85 16.40 -3.07
N MET A 104 8.23 15.45 -3.80
CA MET A 104 8.14 14.04 -3.42
C MET A 104 9.29 13.19 -3.96
N ALA A 105 10.21 13.79 -4.74
CA ALA A 105 11.40 13.11 -5.23
C ALA A 105 12.19 12.51 -4.07
N GLY A 106 12.45 11.20 -4.14
CA GLY A 106 13.13 10.46 -3.07
C GLY A 106 12.28 10.12 -1.85
N ARG A 107 11.08 10.71 -1.68
CA ARG A 107 10.11 10.35 -0.62
C ARG A 107 9.08 9.35 -1.09
N ILE A 108 8.68 9.42 -2.35
CA ILE A 108 7.97 8.35 -3.04
C ILE A 108 8.90 7.77 -4.10
N ILE A 109 9.01 6.45 -4.11
CA ILE A 109 9.74 5.72 -5.15
C ILE A 109 8.76 4.82 -5.91
N THR A 110 8.78 4.93 -7.22
CA THR A 110 7.96 4.12 -8.12
C THR A 110 8.85 3.37 -9.10
N PRO A 111 8.41 2.21 -9.61
CA PRO A 111 9.06 1.61 -10.78
C PRO A 111 9.10 2.61 -11.94
N LEU A 112 10.16 2.54 -12.74
CA LEU A 112 10.30 3.36 -13.94
C LEU A 112 9.36 2.82 -15.02
N LYS A 113 8.75 3.73 -15.79
CA LYS A 113 7.92 3.35 -16.95
C LYS A 113 8.81 2.82 -18.07
N ASP A 114 8.28 1.92 -18.89
CA ASP A 114 9.04 1.32 -20.00
C ASP A 114 9.63 2.38 -20.93
N GLY A 115 8.87 3.42 -21.25
CA GLY A 115 9.35 4.53 -22.09
C GLY A 115 10.53 5.31 -21.47
N ASP A 116 10.63 5.40 -20.14
CA ASP A 116 11.75 6.05 -19.46
C ASP A 116 13.00 5.16 -19.49
N LEU A 117 12.81 3.84 -19.36
CA LEU A 117 13.88 2.84 -19.47
C LEU A 117 14.42 2.74 -20.90
N GLU A 118 13.58 2.92 -21.92
CA GLU A 118 13.98 2.92 -23.32
C GLU A 118 14.79 4.16 -23.72
N ARG A 119 14.47 5.32 -23.13
CA ARG A 119 15.18 6.59 -23.35
C ARG A 119 16.50 6.68 -22.60
N ALA A 120 16.77 5.77 -21.66
CA ALA A 120 18.01 5.75 -20.90
C ALA A 120 19.23 5.46 -21.79
N SER A 121 20.36 6.11 -21.47
CA SER A 121 21.64 5.82 -22.13
C SER A 121 22.05 4.36 -21.92
N ARG A 122 22.86 3.80 -22.84
CA ARG A 122 23.28 2.38 -22.79
C ARG A 122 24.03 2.06 -21.50
N GLU A 123 24.80 3.02 -20.99
CA GLU A 123 25.63 2.91 -19.80
C GLU A 123 24.77 2.83 -18.53
N CYS A 124 23.67 3.59 -18.47
CA CYS A 124 22.79 3.65 -17.29
C CYS A 124 21.66 2.62 -17.33
N ARG A 125 21.25 2.14 -18.51
CA ARG A 125 20.06 1.30 -18.70
C ARG A 125 20.04 0.07 -17.81
N ARG A 126 21.16 -0.64 -17.67
CA ARG A 126 21.24 -1.85 -16.81
C ARG A 126 20.96 -1.52 -15.34
N GLY A 127 21.54 -0.43 -14.83
CA GLY A 127 21.35 0.01 -13.45
C GLY A 127 19.91 0.46 -13.19
N LEU A 128 19.31 1.20 -14.13
CA LEU A 128 17.92 1.65 -14.03
C LEU A 128 16.92 0.48 -14.07
N ILE A 129 17.15 -0.52 -14.93
CA ILE A 129 16.34 -1.75 -14.94
C ILE A 129 16.45 -2.47 -13.59
N ALA A 130 17.67 -2.64 -13.07
CA ALA A 130 17.87 -3.30 -11.78
C ALA A 130 17.18 -2.54 -10.63
N MET A 131 17.26 -1.21 -10.61
CA MET A 131 16.56 -0.38 -9.63
C MET A 131 15.04 -0.49 -9.76
N SER A 132 14.50 -0.38 -10.98
CA SER A 132 13.06 -0.49 -11.25
C SER A 132 12.50 -1.85 -10.81
N ASN A 133 13.23 -2.93 -11.11
CA ASN A 133 12.88 -4.28 -10.67
C ASN A 133 12.90 -4.39 -9.14
N ALA A 134 13.92 -3.84 -8.48
CA ALA A 134 14.00 -3.86 -7.02
C ALA A 134 12.83 -3.09 -6.38
N ILE A 135 12.48 -1.90 -6.90
CA ILE A 135 11.31 -1.14 -6.43
C ILE A 135 10.03 -1.94 -6.65
N THR A 136 9.87 -2.60 -7.81
CA THR A 136 8.72 -3.45 -8.11
C THR A 136 8.59 -4.60 -7.12
N CYS A 137 9.68 -5.31 -6.83
CA CYS A 137 9.73 -6.39 -5.85
C CYS A 137 9.33 -5.92 -4.44
N VAL A 138 9.87 -4.79 -3.99
CA VAL A 138 9.53 -4.21 -2.67
C VAL A 138 8.05 -3.82 -2.62
N ARG A 139 7.58 -3.06 -3.61
CA ARG A 139 6.20 -2.58 -3.70
C ARG A 139 5.18 -3.70 -3.66
N GLN A 140 5.45 -4.83 -4.34
CA GLN A 140 4.54 -5.99 -4.38
C GLN A 140 4.15 -6.50 -2.98
N SER A 141 4.96 -6.23 -1.96
CA SER A 141 4.62 -6.60 -0.59
C SER A 141 3.37 -5.90 -0.03
N ALA A 142 2.93 -4.77 -0.59
CA ALA A 142 1.64 -4.16 -0.25
C ALA A 142 0.47 -5.14 -0.53
N GLU A 143 0.54 -5.91 -1.62
CA GLU A 143 -0.46 -6.92 -1.97
C GLU A 143 -0.51 -8.04 -0.91
N TRP A 144 0.62 -8.40 -0.30
CA TRP A 144 0.65 -9.38 0.77
C TRP A 144 -0.07 -8.87 2.03
N GLY A 145 0.11 -7.60 2.37
CA GLY A 145 -0.59 -6.95 3.49
C GLY A 145 -2.12 -6.95 3.25
N MET A 146 -2.53 -6.52 2.06
CA MET A 146 -3.93 -6.49 1.65
C MET A 146 -4.56 -7.89 1.64
N GLY A 147 -3.84 -8.87 1.10
CA GLY A 147 -4.27 -10.27 1.07
C GLY A 147 -4.38 -10.89 2.47
N CYS A 148 -3.44 -10.58 3.37
CA CYS A 148 -3.46 -11.05 4.75
C CYS A 148 -4.68 -10.50 5.51
N ALA A 149 -4.98 -9.21 5.37
CA ALA A 149 -6.15 -8.59 6.01
C ALA A 149 -7.46 -9.26 5.55
N SER A 150 -7.64 -9.46 4.24
CA SER A 150 -8.83 -10.13 3.69
C SER A 150 -8.95 -11.61 4.11
N LYS A 151 -7.84 -12.31 4.32
CA LYS A 151 -7.84 -13.70 4.82
C LYS A 151 -8.30 -13.77 6.29
N CYS A 152 -7.83 -12.84 7.12
CA CYS A 152 -8.21 -12.80 8.55
C CYS A 152 -9.65 -12.30 8.74
N PHE A 153 -10.07 -11.33 7.92
CA PHE A 153 -11.38 -10.69 8.02
C PHE A 153 -12.15 -10.88 6.72
N ARG A 154 -12.78 -12.06 6.59
CA ARG A 154 -13.57 -12.45 5.41
C ARG A 154 -14.67 -11.46 5.04
N GLN A 155 -15.12 -10.64 6.00
CA GLN A 155 -16.05 -9.53 5.75
C GLN A 155 -15.56 -8.54 4.67
N LEU A 156 -14.24 -8.39 4.49
CA LEU A 156 -13.65 -7.57 3.42
C LEU A 156 -13.82 -8.15 2.02
N LEU A 157 -14.21 -9.44 1.91
CA LEU A 157 -14.50 -10.12 0.64
C LEU A 157 -15.99 -10.04 0.26
N LEU A 158 -16.83 -9.56 1.17
CA LEU A 158 -18.27 -9.39 0.95
C LEU A 158 -18.59 -7.91 0.70
N PRO A 159 -19.69 -7.61 -0.01
CA PRO A 159 -20.17 -6.24 -0.15
C PRO A 159 -20.31 -5.57 1.23
N LEU A 160 -19.58 -4.46 1.41
CA LEU A 160 -19.65 -3.65 2.62
C LEU A 160 -20.95 -2.82 2.65
N PRO A 161 -21.39 -2.34 3.82
CA PRO A 161 -22.62 -1.57 3.92
C PRO A 161 -22.62 -0.35 3.01
N TYR A 162 -23.76 -0.04 2.37
CA TYR A 162 -23.87 1.18 1.56
C TYR A 162 -23.76 2.46 2.41
N ASN A 163 -24.19 2.39 3.67
CA ASN A 163 -24.11 3.51 4.62
C ASN A 163 -22.63 3.87 4.89
N PRO A 164 -22.18 5.10 4.54
CA PRO A 164 -20.78 5.48 4.64
C PRO A 164 -20.21 5.41 6.05
N GLU A 165 -20.99 5.77 7.07
CA GLU A 165 -20.54 5.83 8.45
C GLU A 165 -20.38 4.42 9.04
N LYS A 166 -21.36 3.54 8.80
CA LYS A 166 -21.25 2.12 9.19
C LYS A 166 -20.08 1.44 8.50
N ARG A 167 -19.83 1.75 7.23
CA ARG A 167 -18.69 1.24 6.47
C ARG A 167 -17.36 1.77 7.01
N ARG A 168 -17.28 3.06 7.36
CA ARG A 168 -16.11 3.71 7.98
C ARG A 168 -15.72 3.00 9.28
N LEU A 169 -16.68 2.83 10.19
CA LEU A 169 -16.46 2.15 11.48
C LEU A 169 -16.01 0.71 11.29
N ARG A 170 -16.66 -0.03 10.37
CA ARG A 170 -16.30 -1.41 10.06
C ARG A 170 -14.87 -1.54 9.55
N LEU A 171 -14.47 -0.72 8.58
CA LEU A 171 -13.11 -0.73 8.04
C LEU A 171 -12.08 -0.35 9.10
N SER A 172 -12.36 0.69 9.88
CA SER A 172 -11.49 1.13 10.96
C SER A 172 -11.27 0.02 11.99
N ASN A 173 -12.35 -0.62 12.47
CA ASN A 173 -12.26 -1.72 13.43
C ASN A 173 -11.48 -2.90 12.89
N ILE A 174 -11.74 -3.31 11.65
CA ILE A 174 -11.01 -4.41 10.99
C ILE A 174 -9.51 -4.13 10.96
N TYR A 175 -9.10 -2.93 10.58
CA TYR A 175 -7.68 -2.61 10.46
C TYR A 175 -6.96 -2.41 11.80
N HIS A 176 -7.65 -1.88 12.82
CA HIS A 176 -7.11 -1.87 14.18
C HIS A 176 -6.92 -3.28 14.73
N LEU A 177 -7.90 -4.17 14.54
CA LEU A 177 -7.81 -5.58 14.94
C LEU A 177 -6.74 -6.34 14.13
N TYR A 178 -6.58 -6.03 12.84
CA TYR A 178 -5.49 -6.55 12.02
C TYR A 178 -4.13 -6.18 12.60
N ASN A 179 -3.92 -4.90 12.94
CA ASN A 179 -2.67 -4.45 13.54
C ASN A 179 -2.41 -5.11 14.90
N LEU A 180 -3.43 -5.22 15.74
CA LEU A 180 -3.34 -5.96 17.01
C LEU A 180 -2.88 -7.40 16.75
N ARG A 181 -3.57 -8.12 15.86
CA ARG A 181 -3.22 -9.51 15.51
C ARG A 181 -1.77 -9.62 15.02
N VAL A 182 -1.32 -8.75 14.11
CA VAL A 182 0.05 -8.79 13.58
C VAL A 182 1.09 -8.54 14.67
N ARG A 183 0.82 -7.63 15.61
CA ARG A 183 1.71 -7.34 16.74
C ARG A 183 1.80 -8.51 17.71
N GLU A 184 0.66 -9.08 18.10
CA GLU A 184 0.58 -10.19 19.06
C GLU A 184 1.15 -11.50 18.50
N SER A 185 0.79 -11.84 17.25
CA SER A 185 1.19 -13.13 16.67
C SER A 185 2.52 -13.09 15.94
N GLY A 186 2.97 -11.91 15.50
CA GLY A 186 4.08 -11.77 14.55
C GLY A 186 3.78 -12.33 13.14
N ILE A 187 2.57 -12.80 12.87
CA ILE A 187 2.21 -13.45 11.61
C ILE A 187 1.82 -12.41 10.56
N SER A 188 2.78 -12.09 9.68
CA SER A 188 2.58 -11.32 8.44
C SER A 188 3.61 -11.74 7.40
N GLN A 189 3.18 -11.93 6.15
CA GLN A 189 4.09 -12.30 5.05
C GLN A 189 5.11 -11.21 4.75
N ILE A 190 4.71 -9.93 4.88
CA ILE A 190 5.64 -8.79 4.78
C ILE A 190 6.74 -8.96 5.83
N ARG A 191 6.34 -9.16 7.10
CA ARG A 191 7.27 -9.30 8.22
C ARG A 191 8.21 -10.49 8.03
N SER A 192 7.70 -11.65 7.62
CA SER A 192 8.55 -12.85 7.42
C SER A 192 9.61 -12.66 6.35
N VAL A 193 9.35 -11.84 5.33
CA VAL A 193 10.30 -11.58 4.23
C VAL A 193 11.32 -10.50 4.61
N PHE A 194 10.89 -9.41 5.25
CA PHE A 194 11.73 -8.23 5.47
C PHE A 194 12.29 -8.10 6.88
N MET A 195 11.73 -8.83 7.85
CA MET A 195 12.16 -8.89 9.24
C MET A 195 12.20 -10.35 9.73
N PRO A 196 12.99 -11.23 9.08
CA PRO A 196 13.13 -12.59 9.54
C PRO A 196 13.68 -12.59 10.97
N SER A 197 13.05 -13.37 11.85
CA SER A 197 13.56 -13.63 13.19
C SER A 197 15.00 -14.10 13.05
N THR A 198 15.94 -13.38 13.68
CA THR A 198 17.26 -13.96 13.90
C THR A 198 17.03 -15.11 14.85
N THR A 199 17.04 -16.34 14.35
CA THR A 199 17.16 -17.52 15.19
C THR A 199 18.54 -17.45 15.83
N THR A 200 18.70 -16.66 16.88
CA THR A 200 19.72 -16.94 17.89
C THR A 200 19.33 -18.28 18.47
N GLY A 201 20.11 -19.32 18.13
CA GLY A 201 19.90 -20.66 18.60
C GLY A 201 19.68 -20.65 20.11
N MET A 202 18.55 -21.23 20.53
CA MET A 202 18.41 -21.67 21.91
C MET A 202 19.52 -22.69 22.14
N PRO A 203 20.43 -22.50 23.12
CA PRO A 203 21.26 -23.61 23.56
C PRO A 203 20.30 -24.67 24.11
N GLY A 204 20.36 -25.87 23.55
CA GLY A 204 19.61 -27.00 24.07
C GLY A 204 19.98 -27.22 25.54
N ASN A 205 18.96 -27.36 26.39
CA ASN A 205 19.08 -27.99 27.69
C ASN A 205 18.96 -29.52 27.52
#